data_AF-A0A2S2DF55-F1
#
_entry.id   AF-A0A2S2DF55-F1
#
_cell.length_a   1.000
_cell.length_b   1.000
_cell.length_c   1.000
_cell.angle_alpha   90.00
_cell.angle_beta   90.00
_cell.angle_gamma   90.00
#
_symmetry.space_group_name_H-M   'P 1'
#
loop_
_entity.id
_entity.type
_entity.pdbx_description
1 polymer ?
#
loop_
_entity_poly.entity_id
_entity_poly.type
_entity_poly.pdbx_seq_one_letter_code
_entity_poly.pdbx_strand_id
1 'polypeptide(L)'
;MNLNDLIEGFTSLSESHRPIRLRFSRGQQASGDVLLVQRVSGTESLCGGLEYRLLCVSTRADLALKDFIALPVELQFVTGLDQSI
;
A
#
# COMPACT_ATOMS: atom_id res chain seq x y z
N MET A 1 -14.60 17.13 19.33
CA MET A 1 -13.47 16.76 18.46
C MET A 1 -12.20 17.21 19.16
N ASN A 2 -11.37 16.27 19.63
CA ASN A 2 -10.17 16.56 20.43
C ASN A 2 -8.95 16.76 19.52
N LEU A 3 -7.95 17.47 20.04
CA LEU A 3 -6.69 17.72 19.33
C LEU A 3 -5.96 16.41 18.98
N ASN A 4 -6.07 15.39 19.83
CA ASN A 4 -5.51 14.07 19.58
C ASN A 4 -6.19 13.37 18.39
N ASP A 5 -7.51 13.52 18.22
CA ASP A 5 -8.24 12.95 17.06
C ASP A 5 -7.76 13.59 15.75
N LEU A 6 -7.47 14.89 15.78
CA LEU A 6 -6.91 15.60 14.63
C LEU A 6 -5.49 15.10 14.33
N ILE A 7 -4.63 14.98 15.33
CA ILE A 7 -3.25 14.49 15.17
C ILE A 7 -3.23 13.05 14.65
N GLU A 8 -4.10 12.17 15.13
CA GLU A 8 -4.23 10.81 14.60
C GLU A 8 -4.75 10.80 13.16
N GLY A 9 -5.69 11.68 12.81
CA GLY A 9 -6.17 11.85 11.44
C GLY A 9 -5.09 12.34 10.46
N PHE A 10 -4.12 13.13 10.93
CA PHE A 10 -3.00 13.60 10.10
C PHE A 10 -1.79 12.66 10.08
N THR A 11 -1.64 11.79 11.08
CA THR A 11 -0.49 10.89 11.21
C THR A 11 -0.78 9.44 10.82
N SER A 12 -2.06 9.04 10.74
CA SER A 12 -2.45 7.70 10.30
C SER A 12 -2.62 7.62 8.78
N LEU A 13 -1.87 6.69 8.19
CA LEU A 13 -2.00 6.28 6.81
C LEU A 13 -2.82 4.98 6.81
N SER A 14 -3.96 4.97 6.10
CA SER A 14 -4.86 3.82 6.05
C SER A 14 -5.21 3.41 4.61
N GLU A 15 -5.27 2.10 4.39
CA GLU A 15 -5.71 1.46 3.14
C GLU A 15 -7.25 1.30 3.03
N SER A 16 -8.03 1.56 4.09
CA SER A 16 -9.46 1.20 4.18
C SER A 16 -10.32 1.81 3.08
N HIS A 17 -10.08 3.06 2.69
CA HIS A 17 -10.86 3.75 1.64
C HIS A 17 -10.01 4.04 0.39
N ARG A 18 -8.96 3.25 0.14
CA ARG A 18 -8.07 3.46 -1.02
C ARG A 18 -8.45 2.57 -2.20
N PRO A 19 -8.43 3.13 -3.43
CA PRO A 19 -8.71 2.38 -4.65
C PRO A 19 -7.55 1.47 -5.07
N ILE A 20 -6.35 1.66 -4.52
CA ILE A 20 -5.18 0.84 -4.80
C ILE A 20 -4.64 0.38 -3.46
N ARG A 21 -4.65 -0.94 -3.21
CA ARG A 21 -4.17 -1.53 -1.96
C ARG A 21 -2.95 -2.40 -2.22
N LEU A 22 -1.98 -2.32 -1.32
CA LEU A 22 -0.79 -3.17 -1.32
C LEU A 22 -0.83 -4.15 -0.15
N ARG A 23 -0.62 -5.43 -0.43
CA ARG A 23 -0.52 -6.50 0.57
C ARG A 23 0.78 -7.25 0.39
N PHE A 24 1.42 -7.58 1.51
CA PHE A 24 2.66 -8.34 1.54
C PHE A 24 2.40 -9.72 2.14
N SER A 25 3.06 -10.75 1.59
CA SER A 25 2.83 -12.15 1.94
C SER A 25 3.36 -12.58 3.33
N ARG A 26 4.20 -11.79 4.01
CA ARG A 26 4.70 -12.07 5.38
C ARG A 26 4.11 -11.09 6.41
N GLY A 27 3.58 -11.65 7.49
CA GLY A 27 2.73 -11.00 8.48
C GLY A 27 3.29 -9.75 9.17
N GLN A 28 2.34 -8.93 9.65
CA GLN A 28 2.39 -7.72 10.50
C GLN A 28 3.45 -6.64 10.26
N GLN A 29 4.70 -6.96 9.95
CA GLN A 29 5.77 -5.95 9.79
C GLN A 29 5.74 -5.23 8.45
N ALA A 30 5.13 -5.83 7.43
CA ALA A 30 4.75 -5.18 6.18
C ALA A 30 3.22 -5.05 6.09
N SER A 31 2.59 -4.64 7.19
CA SER A 31 1.17 -4.25 7.16
C SER A 31 1.01 -3.13 6.14
N GLY A 32 0.00 -3.21 5.27
CA GLY A 32 -0.16 -2.24 4.17
C GLY A 32 -0.42 -0.79 4.63
N ASP A 33 -0.65 -0.56 5.92
CA ASP A 33 -0.68 0.80 6.50
C ASP A 33 0.73 1.41 6.67
N VAL A 34 1.81 0.63 6.48
CA VAL A 34 3.20 1.13 6.51
C VAL A 34 3.61 1.74 5.18
N LEU A 35 3.20 1.15 4.05
CA LEU A 35 3.52 1.63 2.70
C LEU A 35 2.24 1.72 1.88
N LEU A 36 1.80 2.95 1.64
CA LEU A 36 0.64 3.21 0.79
C LEU A 36 1.07 3.51 -0.64
N VAL A 37 0.38 2.92 -1.60
CA VAL A 37 0.65 3.21 -3.02
C VAL A 37 0.02 4.54 -3.41
N GLN A 38 0.83 5.45 -3.92
CA GLN A 38 0.40 6.73 -4.49
C GLN A 38 0.19 6.64 -6.01
N ARG A 39 1.04 5.88 -6.70
CA ARG A 39 0.97 5.70 -8.14
C ARG A 39 1.48 4.32 -8.54
N VAL A 40 0.81 3.73 -9.52
CA VAL A 40 1.24 2.52 -10.21
C VAL A 40 1.52 2.87 -11.66
N SER A 41 2.64 2.39 -12.18
CA SER A 41 2.96 2.42 -13.61
C SER A 41 3.61 1.11 -13.98
N GLY A 42 3.28 0.54 -15.12
CA GLY A 42 3.86 -0.73 -15.52
C GLY A 42 3.52 -1.09 -16.95
N THR A 43 4.15 -2.15 -17.40
CA THR A 43 3.91 -2.75 -18.71
C THR A 43 3.66 -4.24 -18.54
N GLU A 44 2.65 -4.72 -19.25
CA GLU A 44 2.31 -6.14 -19.29
C GLU A 44 2.37 -6.59 -20.75
N SER A 45 2.92 -7.78 -20.97
CA SER A 45 2.91 -8.42 -22.29
C SER A 45 2.28 -9.78 -22.19
N LEU A 46 1.46 -10.13 -23.19
CA LEU A 46 0.96 -11.49 -23.34
C LEU A 46 2.17 -12.45 -23.42
N CYS A 47 2.24 -13.40 -22.49
CA CYS A 47 3.35 -14.36 -22.36
C CYS A 47 4.75 -13.75 -22.15
N GLY A 48 4.87 -12.46 -21.78
CA GLY A 48 6.16 -11.75 -21.65
C GLY A 48 6.50 -11.30 -20.23
N GLY A 49 5.63 -11.58 -19.25
CA GLY A 49 5.80 -11.13 -17.86
C GLY A 49 5.18 -9.76 -17.60
N LEU A 50 5.36 -9.32 -16.35
CA LEU A 50 4.75 -8.12 -15.79
C LEU A 50 5.86 -7.29 -15.12
N GLU A 51 6.01 -6.04 -15.52
CA GLU A 51 6.92 -5.10 -14.86
C GLU A 51 6.10 -3.93 -14.31
N TYR A 52 6.11 -3.81 -12.99
CA TYR A 52 5.39 -2.77 -12.27
C TYR A 52 6.34 -1.95 -11.40
N ARG A 53 6.17 -0.63 -11.46
CA ARG A 53 6.79 0.36 -10.60
C ARG A 53 5.73 0.99 -9.73
N LEU A 54 5.91 0.85 -8.42
CA LEU A 54 5.04 1.41 -7.39
C LEU A 54 5.74 2.61 -6.76
N LEU A 55 5.08 3.76 -6.77
CA LEU A 55 5.48 4.91 -5.95
C LEU A 55 4.71 4.82 -4.64
N CYS A 56 5.43 4.58 -3.54
CA CYS A 56 4.84 4.43 -2.22
C CYS A 56 5.19 5.59 -1.30
N VAL A 57 4.30 5.87 -0.34
CA VAL A 57 4.51 6.84 0.74
C VAL A 57 4.41 6.12 2.09
N SER A 58 5.17 6.60 3.08
CA SER A 58 5.18 6.08 4.44
C SER A 58 5.36 7.21 5.45
N THR A 59 4.81 7.03 6.65
CA THR A 59 5.13 7.84 7.83
C THR A 59 6.44 7.41 8.51
N ARG A 60 7.00 6.27 8.11
CA ARG A 60 8.22 5.67 8.67
C ARG A 60 9.40 5.82 7.72
N ALA A 61 10.51 6.34 8.23
CA ALA A 61 11.77 6.45 7.49
C ALA A 61 12.72 5.26 7.73
N ASP A 62 12.41 4.40 8.70
CA ASP A 62 13.27 3.29 9.18
C ASP A 62 13.00 1.95 8.46
N LEU A 63 12.38 1.98 7.28
CA LEU A 63 12.03 0.78 6.53
C LEU A 63 13.26 0.19 5.83
N ALA A 64 13.69 -0.99 6.27
CA ALA A 64 14.85 -1.65 5.69
C ALA A 64 14.50 -2.31 4.34
N LEU A 65 15.18 -1.89 3.26
CA LEU A 65 14.93 -2.40 1.90
C LEU A 65 15.02 -3.92 1.77
N LYS A 66 15.90 -4.55 2.55
CA LYS A 66 16.08 -6.02 2.56
C LYS A 66 14.81 -6.79 2.95
N ASP A 67 13.88 -6.16 3.67
CA ASP A 67 12.64 -6.79 4.10
C ASP A 67 11.59 -6.86 2.97
N PHE A 68 11.82 -6.15 1.85
CA PHE A 68 10.92 -6.09 0.69
C PHE A 68 11.46 -6.81 -0.56
N ILE A 69 12.78 -7.05 -0.64
CA ILE A 69 13.40 -7.67 -1.82
C ILE A 69 12.94 -9.13 -1.94
N ALA A 70 12.52 -9.51 -3.15
CA ALA A 70 12.01 -10.85 -3.48
C ALA A 70 10.79 -11.29 -2.65
N LEU A 71 10.13 -10.36 -1.94
CA LEU A 71 8.89 -10.64 -1.23
C LEU A 71 7.72 -10.61 -2.21
N PRO A 72 6.90 -11.68 -2.29
CA PRO A 72 5.67 -11.63 -3.06
C PRO A 72 4.73 -10.54 -2.53
N VAL A 73 4.21 -9.75 -3.44
CA VAL A 73 3.26 -8.67 -3.19
C VAL A 73 1.99 -8.87 -4.01
N GLU A 74 0.87 -8.44 -3.46
CA GLU A 74 -0.41 -8.40 -4.14
C GLU A 74 -0.84 -6.93 -4.28
N LEU A 75 -1.18 -6.55 -5.51
CA LEU A 75 -1.69 -5.24 -5.86
C LEU A 75 -3.20 -5.37 -6.17
N GLN A 76 -4.04 -4.72 -5.38
CA GLN A 76 -5.49 -4.77 -5.55
C GLN A 76 -6.00 -3.44 -6.08
N PHE A 77 -6.68 -3.47 -7.23
CA PHE A 77 -7.42 -2.34 -7.77
C PHE A 77 -8.89 -2.47 -7.41
N VAL A 78 -9.38 -1.60 -6.52
CA VAL A 78 -10.78 -1.55 -6.12
C VAL A 78 -11.51 -0.62 -7.08
N THR A 79 -12.33 -1.20 -7.96
CA THR A 79 -13.07 -0.47 -9.00
C THR A 79 -14.53 -0.19 -8.63
N GLY A 80 -14.94 -0.49 -7.39
CA GLY A 80 -16.28 -0.23 -6.86
C GLY A 80 -16.26 0.69 -5.63
N LEU A 81 -17.41 1.27 -5.27
CA LEU A 81 -17.60 1.87 -3.95
C LEU A 81 -17.55 0.71 -2.94
N ASP A 82 -16.53 0.67 -2.09
CA ASP A 82 -16.43 -0.31 -1.01
C ASP A 82 -17.64 -0.12 -0.08
N GLN A 83 -18.70 -0.90 -0.29
CA GLN A 83 -19.91 -0.93 0.55
C GLN A 83 -19.74 -1.99 1.64
N SER A 84 -18.81 -1.76 2.55
CA SER A 84 -18.87 -2.42 3.87
C SER A 84 -19.80 -1.59 4.76
N ILE A 85 -21.08 -1.98 4.79
CA ILE A 85 -22.08 -1.58 5.80
C ILE A 85 -21.80 -2.37 7.09
#